data_AF-A0A2G9TH97-F1
#
_entry.id   AF-A0A2G9TH97-F1
#
_cell.length_a   1.000
_cell.length_b   1.000
_cell.length_c   1.000
_cell.angle_alpha   90.00
_cell.angle_beta   90.00
_cell.angle_gamma   90.00
#
_symmetry.space_group_name_H-M   'P 1'
#
loop_
_entity.id
_entity.type
_entity.pdbx_description
1 polymer ?
#
loop_
_entity_poly.entity_id
_entity_poly.type
_entity_poly.pdbx_seq_one_letter_code
_entity_poly.pdbx_strand_id
1 'polypeptide(L)' 'MPGQTLDVHGAINTDATRVEVNLLHGASQIDPGEAVLHINLRFDEGKIVMNTYMGGAWGKEERESMPFKKGEAFDLRVR' A
#
# COMPACT_ATOMS: atom_id res chain seq x y z
N MET A 1 -1.02 -12.60 -13.90
CA MET A 1 -0.04 -13.30 -14.77
C MET A 1 1.33 -12.67 -14.53
N PRO A 2 2.40 -13.47 -14.41
CA PRO A 2 3.75 -12.94 -14.29
C PRO A 2 4.06 -11.92 -15.39
N GLY A 3 4.70 -10.82 -15.01
CA GLY A 3 5.07 -9.75 -15.94
C GLY A 3 4.04 -8.63 -16.13
N GLN A 4 2.86 -8.71 -15.48
CA GLN A 4 1.93 -7.59 -15.41
C GLN A 4 2.43 -6.50 -14.45
N THR A 5 1.96 -5.27 -14.64
CA THR A 5 2.31 -4.14 -13.76
C THR A 5 1.06 -3.36 -13.42
N LEU A 6 0.85 -3.10 -12.13
CA LEU A 6 -0.07 -2.07 -11.66
C LEU A 6 0.69 -0.75 -11.61
N ASP A 7 0.15 0.28 -12.27
CA ASP A 7 0.72 1.61 -12.29
C ASP A 7 -0.27 2.62 -11.70
N VAL A 8 0.12 3.31 -10.63
CA VAL A 8 -0.73 4.22 -9.86
C VAL A 8 -0.07 5.59 -9.80
N HIS A 9 -0.75 6.59 -10.37
CA HIS A 9 -0.33 7.98 -10.37
C HIS A 9 -1.31 8.85 -9.60
N GLY A 10 -0.81 9.89 -8.96
CA GLY A 10 -1.66 10.87 -8.30
C GLY A 10 -0.84 11.94 -7.61
N ALA A 11 -1.49 12.66 -6.68
CA ALA A 11 -0.83 13.58 -5.77
C ALA A 11 -1.18 13.20 -4.34
N ILE A 12 -0.21 13.26 -3.44
CA ILE A 12 -0.43 13.02 -2.02
C ILE A 12 -1.08 14.28 -1.43
N ASN A 13 -2.20 14.13 -0.73
CA ASN A 13 -2.83 15.25 -0.04
C ASN A 13 -1.84 15.90 0.97
N THR A 14 -1.86 17.22 1.08
CA THR A 14 -0.94 17.97 1.97
C THR A 14 -1.08 17.60 3.45
N ASP A 15 -2.27 17.17 3.85
CA ASP A 15 -2.64 16.76 5.21
C ASP A 15 -2.64 15.23 5.41
N ALA A 16 -2.21 14.45 4.41
CA ALA A 16 -2.21 13.00 4.49
C ALA A 16 -1.39 12.50 5.70
N THR A 17 -2.01 11.69 6.54
CA THR A 17 -1.29 10.89 7.56
C THR A 17 -0.81 9.59 6.95
N ARG A 18 -1.69 8.90 6.20
CA ARG A 18 -1.43 7.61 5.57
C ARG A 18 -2.12 7.49 4.22
N VAL A 19 -1.55 6.68 3.33
CA VAL A 19 -2.16 6.28 2.06
C VAL A 19 -2.02 4.78 1.90
N GLU A 20 -3.09 4.10 1.48
CA GLU A 20 -3.11 2.65 1.36
C GLU A 20 -3.40 2.21 -0.07
N VAL A 21 -2.62 1.28 -0.57
CA VAL A 21 -2.83 0.60 -1.86
C VAL A 21 -2.85 -0.89 -1.59
N ASN A 22 -3.97 -1.54 -1.95
CA ASN A 22 -4.23 -2.93 -1.64
C ASN A 22 -4.52 -3.73 -2.91
N LEU A 23 -3.85 -4.88 -3.06
CA LEU A 23 -4.29 -5.94 -3.96
C LEU A 23 -5.12 -6.92 -3.13
N LEU A 24 -6.42 -6.96 -3.42
CA LEU A 24 -7.39 -7.74 -2.66
C LEU A 24 -7.78 -9.03 -3.37
N HIS A 25 -8.09 -10.04 -2.56
CA HIS A 25 -8.66 -11.31 -3.00
C HIS A 25 -9.95 -11.61 -2.22
N GLY A 26 -10.92 -12.27 -2.87
CA GLY A 26 -12.18 -12.71 -2.26
C GLY A 26 -13.24 -11.63 -2.03
N ALA A 27 -12.85 -10.40 -1.66
CA ALA A 27 -13.78 -9.29 -1.40
C ALA A 27 -13.20 -7.92 -1.81
N SER A 28 -14.03 -6.88 -1.78
CA SER A 28 -13.65 -5.48 -2.02
C SER A 28 -13.08 -4.76 -0.78
N GLN A 29 -12.98 -5.47 0.35
CA GLN A 29 -12.41 -5.00 1.62
C GLN A 29 -11.42 -6.04 2.13
N ILE A 30 -10.45 -5.61 2.96
CA ILE A 30 -9.44 -6.51 3.56
C ILE A 30 -10.09 -7.60 4.42
N ASP A 31 -11.15 -7.26 5.16
CA ASP A 31 -11.99 -8.18 5.93
C ASP A 31 -13.43 -7.94 5.47
N PRO A 32 -14.17 -8.94 4.93
CA PRO A 32 -13.94 -10.39 4.99
C PRO A 32 -13.05 -11.00 3.89
N GLY A 33 -12.33 -10.19 3.12
CA GLY A 33 -11.43 -10.66 2.06
C GLY A 33 -10.04 -11.03 2.56
N GLU A 34 -9.07 -10.86 1.67
CA GLU A 34 -7.65 -10.95 1.96
C GLU A 34 -6.90 -9.81 1.28
N ALA A 35 -5.81 -9.36 1.88
CA ALA A 35 -4.84 -8.47 1.23
C ALA A 35 -3.61 -9.28 0.87
N VAL A 36 -3.54 -9.74 -0.38
CA VAL A 36 -2.36 -10.45 -0.90
C VAL A 36 -1.14 -9.51 -1.00
N LEU A 37 -1.40 -8.20 -1.08
CA LEU A 37 -0.40 -7.14 -0.89
C LEU A 37 -1.09 -5.92 -0.29
N HIS A 38 -0.65 -5.50 0.89
CA HIS A 38 -1.00 -4.22 1.52
C HIS A 38 0.23 -3.31 1.50
N ILE A 39 0.11 -2.13 0.89
CA ILE A 39 1.13 -1.07 0.92
C ILE A 39 0.55 0.11 1.70
N ASN A 40 1.21 0.50 2.78
CA ASN A 40 0.82 1.63 3.62
C ASN A 40 1.92 2.69 3.66
N LEU A 41 1.69 3.82 2.99
CA LEU A 41 2.56 4.98 3.04
C LEU A 41 2.29 5.75 4.34
N ARG A 42 3.02 5.41 5.41
CA ARG A 42 2.86 6.03 6.74
C ARG A 42 3.71 7.28 6.86
N PHE A 43 3.17 8.44 6.50
CA PHE A 43 3.89 9.72 6.56
C PHE A 43 4.17 10.18 8.00
N ASP A 44 3.36 9.74 8.96
CA ASP A 44 3.58 9.90 10.38
C ASP A 44 4.81 9.13 10.90
N GLU A 45 5.14 8.00 10.27
CA GLU A 45 6.32 7.19 10.61
C GLU A 45 7.52 7.46 9.69
N GLY A 46 7.30 8.12 8.54
CA GLY A 46 8.30 8.28 7.49
C GLY A 46 8.69 6.95 6.82
N LYS A 47 7.74 6.00 6.76
CA LYS A 47 7.97 4.64 6.27
C LYS A 47 6.91 4.18 5.28
N ILE A 48 7.33 3.37 4.31
CA ILE A 48 6.44 2.46 3.59
C ILE A 48 6.38 1.18 4.42
N VAL A 49 5.17 0.72 4.74
CA VAL A 49 4.96 -0.56 5.40
C VAL A 49 4.22 -1.49 4.45
N MET A 50 4.79 -2.67 4.22
CA MET A 50 4.20 -3.71 3.38
C MET A 50 3.85 -4.92 4.23
N ASN A 51 2.72 -5.55 3.94
CA ASN A 51 2.29 -6.76 4.64
C ASN A 51 1.30 -7.57 3.78
N THR A 52 0.95 -8.75 4.26
CA THR A 52 -0.16 -9.58 3.78
C THR A 52 -1.21 -9.73 4.90
N TYR A 53 -2.48 -9.73 4.54
CA TYR A 53 -3.59 -10.11 5.43
C TYR A 53 -4.24 -11.38 4.89
N MET A 54 -4.01 -12.51 5.56
CA MET A 54 -4.43 -13.84 5.11
C MET A 54 -5.04 -14.59 6.28
N GLY A 55 -6.13 -15.33 6.05
CA GLY A 55 -6.77 -16.12 7.10
C GLY A 55 -7.18 -15.32 8.35
N GLY A 56 -7.56 -14.04 8.17
CA GLY A 56 -8.00 -13.17 9.26
C GLY A 56 -6.87 -12.53 10.09
N ALA A 57 -5.61 -12.65 9.66
CA ALA A 57 -4.47 -12.12 10.41
C ALA A 57 -3.45 -11.40 9.52
N TRP A 58 -2.79 -10.40 10.11
CA TRP A 58 -1.63 -9.75 9.51
C TRP A 58 -0.38 -10.61 9.63
N GLY A 59 0.42 -10.65 8.57
CA GLY A 59 1.74 -11.25 8.57
C GLY A 59 2.80 -10.35 9.22
N LYS A 60 4.07 -10.68 8.97
CA LYS A 60 5.20 -9.88 9.39
C LYS A 60 5.35 -8.66 8.48
N GLU A 61 5.43 -7.47 9.08
CA GLU A 61 5.66 -6.24 8.32
C GLU A 61 7.07 -6.21 7.68
N GLU A 62 7.11 -5.75 6.43
CA GLU A 62 8.32 -5.27 5.76
C GLU A 62 8.28 -3.74 5.72
N ARG A 63 9.41 -3.08 5.96
CA ARG A 63 9.46 -1.63 6.18
C ARG A 63 10.59 -1.00 5.37
N GLU A 64 10.25 0.03 4.61
CA GLU A 64 11.19 0.79 3.78
C GLU A 64 11.10 2.30 4.06
N SER A 65 12.13 3.06 3.67
CA SER A 65 12.11 4.53 3.79
C SER A 65 11.04 5.15 2.88
N MET A 66 10.37 6.21 3.33
CA MET A 66 9.40 6.96 2.52
C MET A 66 10.11 7.79 1.43
N PRO A 67 9.87 7.53 0.13
CA PRO A 67 10.37 8.35 -0.96
C PRO A 67 9.39 9.47 -1.37
N PHE A 68 8.11 9.35 -0.99
CA PHE A 68 7.04 10.27 -1.37
C PHE A 68 6.93 11.43 -0.39
N LYS A 69 6.36 12.54 -0.85
CA LYS A 69 6.14 13.74 -0.04
C LYS A 69 4.69 14.21 -0.12
N LYS A 70 4.20 14.78 0.98
CA LYS A 70 2.87 15.40 1.03
C LYS A 70 2.81 16.60 0.09
N GLY A 71 1.71 16.75 -0.64
CA GLY A 71 1.50 17.83 -1.61
C GLY A 71 2.20 17.62 -2.96
N GLU A 72 2.98 16.55 -3.13
CA GLU A 72 3.69 16.26 -4.37
C GLU A 72 3.01 15.12 -5.16
N ALA A 73 3.29 15.09 -6.47
CA ALA A 73 2.90 13.98 -7.33
C ALA A 73 3.65 12.70 -6.94
N PHE A 74 3.01 11.54 -7.11
CA PHE A 74 3.63 10.24 -6.90
C PHE A 74 3.38 9.31 -8.09
N ASP A 75 4.31 8.37 -8.27
CA ASP A 75 4.29 7.26 -9.23
C ASP A 75 4.62 5.99 -8.43
N LEU A 76 3.67 5.06 -8.36
CA LEU A 76 3.81 3.77 -7.68
C LEU A 76 3.58 2.64 -8.69
N ARG A 77 4.58 1.77 -8.85
CA ARG A 77 4.51 0.60 -9.72
C ARG A 77 4.74 -0.69 -8.94
N VAL A 78 3.87 -1.66 -9.16
CA VAL A 78 3.96 -3.01 -8.61
C VAL A 78 4.04 -4.01 -9.76
N ARG A 79 5.06 -4.86 -9.76
CA ARG A 79 5.33 -5.84 -10.84
C ARG A 79 5.67 -7.21 -10.28
#